data_AF-A0A2G9XFB5-F1
#
_entry.id   AF-A0A2G9XFB5-F1
#
_cell.length_a   1.000
_cell.length_b   1.000
_cell.length_c   1.000
_cell.angle_alpha   90.00
_cell.angle_beta   90.00
_cell.angle_gamma   90.00
#
_symmetry.space_group_name_H-M   'P 1'
#
loop_
_entity.id
_entity.type
_entity.pdbx_description
1 polymer ?
#
loop_
_entity_poly.entity_id
_entity_poly.type
_entity_poly.pdbx_seq_one_letter_code
_entity_poly.pdbx_strand_id
1 'polypeptide(L)' 'MIDYREFTVAVAREAGTVLKKTLNKKHTVAYKGEINIVTEADRISEDLIIGRIYERFPLHDILAEESKETDSGSDFR' A
#
# COMPACT_ATOMS: atom_id res chain seq x y z
N MET A 1 -8.05 -23.11 -4.25
CA MET A 1 -8.30 -22.30 -3.03
C MET A 1 -7.45 -21.05 -3.18
N ILE A 2 -8.02 -19.86 -2.97
CA ILE A 2 -7.24 -18.62 -3.03
C ILE A 2 -6.31 -18.62 -1.81
N ASP A 3 -5.00 -18.63 -2.05
CA ASP A 3 -4.01 -18.46 -0.97
C ASP A 3 -3.71 -16.97 -0.80
N TYR A 4 -4.45 -16.34 0.12
CA TYR A 4 -4.21 -14.95 0.50
C TYR A 4 -2.80 -14.73 1.06
N ARG A 5 -2.25 -15.71 1.78
CA ARG A 5 -0.93 -15.58 2.42
C ARG A 5 0.17 -15.56 1.39
N GLU A 6 0.17 -16.48 0.43
CA GLU A 6 1.17 -16.51 -0.64
C GLU A 6 1.12 -15.22 -1.47
N PHE A 7 -0.09 -14.78 -1.83
CA PHE A 7 -0.29 -13.51 -2.52
C PHE A 7 0.25 -12.31 -1.72
N THR A 8 -0.14 -12.17 -0.45
CA THR A 8 0.30 -11.06 0.41
C THR A 8 1.82 -11.06 0.59
N VAL A 9 2.45 -12.22 0.75
CA VAL A 9 3.92 -12.31 0.85
C VAL A 9 4.59 -11.86 -0.45
N ALA A 10 4.03 -12.21 -1.62
CA ALA A 10 4.58 -11.78 -2.90
C ALA A 10 4.47 -10.25 -3.07
N VAL A 11 3.30 -9.68 -2.80
CA VAL A 11 3.06 -8.23 -2.91
C VAL A 11 3.91 -7.44 -1.92
N ALA A 12 4.03 -7.92 -0.67
CA ALA A 12 4.88 -7.28 0.33
C ALA A 12 6.37 -7.27 -0.07
N ARG A 13 6.86 -8.34 -0.73
CA ARG A 13 8.22 -8.38 -1.28
C ARG A 13 8.42 -7.42 -2.45
N GLU A 14 7.41 -7.27 -3.29
CA GLU A 14 7.42 -6.31 -4.40
C GLU A 14 7.51 -4.87 -3.87
N ALA A 15 6.62 -4.50 -2.95
CA ALA A 15 6.63 -3.20 -2.28
C ALA A 15 7.96 -2.93 -1.55
N GLY A 16 8.45 -3.91 -0.79
CA GLY A 16 9.75 -3.80 -0.11
C GLY A 16 10.93 -3.63 -1.06
N THR A 17 10.85 -4.17 -2.28
CA THR A 17 11.87 -3.93 -3.33
C THR A 17 11.83 -2.49 -3.82
N VAL A 18 10.64 -1.90 -3.96
CA VAL A 18 10.50 -0.48 -4.31
C VAL A 18 11.07 0.41 -3.20
N LEU A 19 10.71 0.15 -1.94
CA LEU A 19 11.26 0.88 -0.79
C LEU A 19 12.79 0.79 -0.71
N LYS A 20 13.37 -0.40 -0.92
CA LYS A 20 14.84 -0.55 -0.97
C LYS A 20 15.49 0.27 -2.08
N LYS A 21 14.83 0.44 -3.22
CA LYS A 21 15.35 1.25 -4.35
C LYS A 21 15.26 2.75 -4.07
N THR A 22 14.45 3.19 -3.11
CA THR A 22 14.28 4.61 -2.77
C THR A 22 15.08 5.02 -1.53
N LEU A 23 15.43 4.08 -0.64
CA LEU A 23 16.06 4.31 0.67
C LEU A 23 17.23 5.33 0.73
N ASN A 24 18.08 5.38 -0.29
CA ASN A 24 19.27 6.26 -0.31
C ASN A 24 19.13 7.44 -1.30
N LYS A 25 17.89 7.76 -1.69
CA LYS A 25 17.60 8.88 -2.59
C LYS A 25 17.16 10.09 -1.79
N LYS A 26 17.12 11.25 -2.44
CA LYS A 26 16.47 12.42 -1.86
C LYS A 26 14.97 12.16 -1.82
N HIS A 27 14.38 12.35 -0.65
CA HIS A 27 12.94 12.19 -0.43
C HIS A 27 12.24 13.54 -0.37
N THR A 28 11.03 13.56 -0.90
CA THR A 28 10.08 14.65 -0.70
C THR A 28 9.31 14.36 0.58
N VAL A 29 9.60 15.13 1.62
CA VAL A 29 8.92 15.02 2.91
C VAL A 29 7.69 15.92 2.92
N ALA A 30 6.55 15.33 3.26
CA ALA A 30 5.31 16.06 3.56
C ALA A 30 4.85 15.74 4.99
N TYR A 31 3.91 16.54 5.49
CA TYR A 31 3.40 16.44 6.86
C TYR A 31 1.88 16.30 6.81
N LYS A 32 1.33 15.22 7.36
CA LYS A 32 -0.13 15.00 7.50
C LYS A 32 -0.70 15.59 8.79
N GLY A 33 0.15 16.20 9.60
CA GLY A 33 -0.14 16.84 10.88
C GLY A 33 1.16 17.44 11.42
N GLU A 34 1.14 18.05 12.60
CA GLU A 34 2.32 18.77 13.14
C GLU A 34 3.59 17.91 13.25
N ILE A 35 3.44 16.59 13.44
CA ILE A 35 4.56 15.64 13.62
C ILE A 35 4.51 14.42 12.68
N ASN A 36 3.50 14.31 11.83
CA ASN A 36 3.27 13.10 11.03
C ASN A 36 3.92 13.22 9.66
N ILE A 37 5.15 12.70 9.55
CA ILE A 37 5.95 12.70 8.32
C ILE A 37 5.42 11.63 7.35
N VAL A 38 5.41 11.96 6.06
CA VAL A 38 5.20 11.03 4.95
C VAL A 38 6.14 11.38 3.81
N THR A 39 6.56 10.38 3.05
CA THR A 39 7.40 10.54 1.86
C THR A 39 6.70 10.02 0.62
N GLU A 40 7.27 10.30 -0.55
CA GLU A 40 6.82 9.66 -1.79
C GLU A 40 6.99 8.13 -1.75
N ALA A 41 7.93 7.60 -0.95
CA ALA A 41 8.16 6.17 -0.84
C ALA A 41 6.99 5.45 -0.16
N ASP A 42 6.40 6.06 0.87
CA ASP A 42 5.22 5.55 1.56
C ASP A 42 4.04 5.42 0.57
N ARG A 43 3.75 6.51 -0.14
CA ARG A 43 2.70 6.57 -1.17
C ARG A 43 2.89 5.55 -2.28
N ILE A 44 4.09 5.47 -2.87
CA ILE A 44 4.37 4.53 -3.95
C ILE A 44 4.21 3.07 -3.48
N SER A 45 4.63 2.77 -2.24
CA SER A 45 4.50 1.42 -1.71
C SER A 45 3.05 1.04 -1.44
N GLU A 46 2.24 1.96 -0.91
CA GLU A 46 0.83 1.75 -0.66
C GLU A 46 0.05 1.61 -1.98
N ASP A 47 0.25 2.51 -2.94
CA ASP A 47 -0.39 2.46 -4.26
C ASP A 47 -0.13 1.13 -4.98
N LEU A 48 1.10 0.60 -4.86
CA LEU A 48 1.46 -0.71 -5.41
C LEU A 48 0.66 -1.82 -4.75
N ILE A 49 0.61 -1.84 -3.41
CA ILE A 49 -0.10 -2.87 -2.66
C ILE A 49 -1.59 -2.84 -3.01
N ILE A 50 -2.20 -1.66 -2.95
CA ILE A 50 -3.62 -1.45 -3.26
C ILE A 50 -3.91 -1.87 -4.71
N GLY A 51 -3.08 -1.45 -5.67
CA GLY A 51 -3.22 -1.84 -7.07
C GLY A 51 -3.21 -3.36 -7.26
N ARG A 52 -2.26 -4.06 -6.62
CA ARG A 52 -2.19 -5.53 -6.67
C ARG A 52 -3.42 -6.20 -6.04
N ILE A 53 -3.93 -5.65 -4.93
CA ILE A 53 -5.14 -6.17 -4.30
C ILE A 53 -6.32 -6.00 -5.24
N TYR A 54 -6.55 -4.81 -5.82
CA TYR A 54 -7.67 -4.60 -6.74
C TYR A 54 -7.57 -5.40 -8.04
N GLU A 55 -6.36 -5.61 -8.57
CA GLU A 55 -6.14 -6.48 -9.74
C GLU A 55 -6.63 -7.91 -9.49
N ARG A 56 -6.48 -8.42 -8.25
CA ARG A 56 -6.80 -9.81 -7.90
C ARG A 56 -8.14 -9.98 -7.19
N PHE A 57 -8.54 -8.96 -6.43
CA PHE A 57 -9.69 -8.92 -5.54
C PHE A 57 -10.42 -7.58 -5.74
N PRO A 58 -11.05 -7.38 -6.91
CA PRO A 58 -11.63 -6.08 -7.30
C PRO A 58 -12.80 -5.62 -6.41
N LEU A 59 -13.34 -6.52 -5.57
CA LEU A 59 -14.45 -6.23 -4.66
C LEU A 59 -14.00 -6.01 -3.21
N HIS A 60 -12.72 -6.14 -2.88
CA HIS A 60 -12.28 -5.91 -1.51
C HIS A 60 -12.30 -4.43 -1.17
N ASP A 61 -12.76 -4.13 0.04
CA ASP A 61 -12.57 -2.83 0.65
C ASP A 61 -11.14 -2.76 1.23
N ILE A 62 -10.63 -1.54 1.36
CA ILE A 62 -9.24 -1.28 1.74
C ILE A 62 -9.22 -0.18 2.79
N LEU A 63 -8.68 -0.51 3.96
CA LEU A 63 -8.26 0.46 4.95
C LEU A 63 -6.74 0.64 4.86
N ALA A 64 -6.30 1.84 4.47
CA ALA A 64 -4.89 2.18 4.31
C ALA A 64 -4.52 3.43 5.12
N GLU A 65 -3.24 3.66 5.39
CA GLU A 65 -2.79 4.79 6.20
C GLU A 65 -2.90 6.10 5.40
N GLU A 66 -2.55 6.03 4.11
CA GLU A 66 -2.33 7.22 3.30
C GLU A 66 -3.51 7.52 2.38
N SER A 67 -4.09 6.48 1.81
CA SER A 67 -5.23 6.53 0.91
C SER A 67 -6.55 6.59 1.67
N LYS A 68 -7.59 7.09 0.99
CA LYS A 68 -8.95 7.06 1.57
C LYS A 68 -9.40 5.61 1.71
N GLU A 69 -10.06 5.33 2.83
CA GLU A 69 -10.77 4.06 3.01
C GLU A 69 -11.80 3.87 1.89
N THR A 70 -11.87 2.65 1.37
CA THR A 70 -13.02 2.18 0.59
C THR A 70 -13.94 1.38 1.49
N ASP A 71 -15.23 1.71 1.46
CA ASP A 71 -16.28 1.07 2.24
C ASP A 71 -17.49 0.89 1.32
N SER A 72 -17.39 -0.12 0.45
CA SER A 72 -18.41 -0.52 -0.52
C SER A 72 -19.32 -1.63 0.00
N GLY A 73 -19.10 -2.08 1.24
CA GLY A 73 -19.84 -3.16 1.88
C GLY A 73 -19.32 -4.54 1.49
N SER A 74 -18.02 -4.65 1.20
CA SER A 74 -17.35 -5.92 0.94
C SER A 74 -17.35 -6.84 2.17
N ASP A 75 -17.41 -8.15 1.94
CA ASP A 75 -17.18 -9.17 2.99
C ASP A 75 -15.73 -9.15 3.52
N PHE A 76 -14.82 -8.47 2.82
CA PHE A 76 -13.39 -8.37 3.12
C PHE A 76 -12.93 -6.90 3.09
N ARG A 77 -12.32 -6.47 4.20
CA ARG A 77 -11.71 -5.15 4.41
C ARG A 77 -10.33 -5.30 5.05
#